data_AF-A0A5B0J285-F1
#
_entry.id   AF-A0A5B0J285-F1
#
_cell.length_a   1.000
_cell.length_b   1.000
_cell.length_c   1.000
_cell.angle_alpha   90.00
_cell.angle_beta   90.00
_cell.angle_gamma   90.00
#
_symmetry.space_group_name_H-M   'P 1'
#
loop_
_entity.id
_entity.type
_entity.pdbx_description
1 polymer ?
#
loop_
_entity_poly.entity_id
_entity_poly.type
_entity_poly.pdbx_seq_one_letter_code
_entity_poly.pdbx_strand_id
1 'polypeptide(L)'
;MPQMSLFSAEARPAGLTDLAGLLCGPGRIERFGAGDTARFDVPLPIDGRETALAALAAARGVTLAPGASGMRSAFRRDLVPLARAWCTPDGRKQIPPDFQLDGAALRLWALAAGTPDLRGGYLLLLDPLASWTHGPLIAAATRAGLPPARLAPGEHGAPGPALRLHGARRLARLVELVGPAPRMTNPADWPRYRGRPAA
;
A
#
# COMPACT_ATOMS: atom_id res chain seq x y z
N MET A 1 17.41 12.45 -34.02
CA MET A 1 16.97 13.18 -32.81
C MET A 1 15.84 12.40 -32.17
N PRO A 2 16.06 11.52 -31.18
CA PRO A 2 14.94 10.88 -30.50
C PRO A 2 14.36 11.88 -29.51
N GLN A 3 13.10 12.25 -29.75
CA GLN A 3 12.28 13.04 -28.85
C GLN A 3 12.02 12.21 -27.60
N MET A 4 12.79 12.50 -26.54
CA MET A 4 12.51 12.01 -25.20
C MET A 4 11.21 12.64 -24.73
N SER A 5 10.14 11.87 -24.78
CA SER A 5 8.87 12.21 -24.16
C SER A 5 9.06 12.21 -22.64
N LEU A 6 9.44 13.36 -22.08
CA LEU A 6 9.40 13.64 -20.66
C LEU A 6 7.94 13.86 -20.27
N PHE A 7 7.18 12.77 -20.12
CA PHE A 7 6.06 12.78 -19.18
C PHE A 7 6.66 12.79 -17.77
N SER A 8 7.22 13.94 -17.38
CA SER A 8 7.32 14.28 -15.96
C SER A 8 5.88 14.37 -15.48
N ALA A 9 5.40 13.28 -14.90
CA ALA A 9 4.29 13.37 -13.97
C ALA A 9 4.71 14.38 -12.91
N GLU A 10 4.21 15.61 -13.02
CA GLU A 10 4.26 16.57 -11.92
C GLU A 10 3.88 15.81 -10.66
N ALA A 11 4.75 15.88 -9.65
CA ALA A 11 4.52 15.23 -8.37
C ALA A 11 3.27 15.87 -7.75
N ARG A 12 2.12 15.24 -8.02
CA ARG A 12 0.84 15.60 -7.41
C ARG A 12 1.08 15.76 -5.90
N PRO A 13 0.65 16.87 -5.28
CA PRO A 13 0.78 17.04 -3.85
C PRO A 13 0.21 15.83 -3.12
N ALA A 14 0.92 15.37 -2.08
CA ALA A 14 0.47 14.25 -1.28
C ALA A 14 -0.94 14.54 -0.72
N GLY A 15 -1.89 13.66 -1.02
CA GLY A 15 -3.29 13.85 -0.71
C GLY A 15 -3.79 12.84 0.32
N LEU A 16 -4.89 13.18 0.99
CA LEU A 16 -5.52 12.27 1.95
C LEU A 16 -5.97 10.96 1.29
N THR A 17 -6.40 11.01 0.03
CA THR A 17 -6.85 9.85 -0.75
C THR A 17 -5.76 8.82 -0.99
N ASP A 18 -4.48 9.22 -0.98
CA ASP A 18 -3.35 8.30 -1.11
C ASP A 18 -3.33 7.27 0.04
N LEU A 19 -3.86 7.64 1.22
CA LEU A 19 -3.93 6.75 2.39
C LEU A 19 -4.78 5.50 2.15
N ALA A 20 -5.54 5.46 1.04
CA ALA A 20 -6.15 4.25 0.49
C ALA A 20 -5.15 3.09 0.37
N GLY A 21 -3.86 3.37 0.12
CA GLY A 21 -2.80 2.36 0.08
C GLY A 21 -2.68 1.54 1.38
N LEU A 22 -2.94 2.15 2.53
CA LEU A 22 -2.93 1.46 3.83
C LEU A 22 -4.07 0.44 3.92
N LEU A 23 -5.17 0.68 3.18
CA LEU A 23 -6.34 -0.17 3.13
C LEU A 23 -6.24 -1.27 2.06
N CYS A 24 -5.23 -1.25 1.19
CA CYS A 24 -4.99 -2.37 0.28
C CYS A 24 -4.42 -3.62 1.01
N GLY A 25 -3.73 -3.41 2.13
CA GLY A 25 -3.20 -4.46 2.99
C GLY A 25 -4.03 -4.65 4.26
N PRO A 26 -3.44 -5.05 5.40
CA PRO A 26 -4.15 -5.28 6.66
C PRO A 26 -4.73 -4.04 7.36
N GLY A 27 -4.44 -2.83 6.85
CA GLY A 27 -4.95 -1.59 7.44
C GLY A 27 -6.46 -1.48 7.35
N ARG A 28 -7.04 -0.87 8.38
CA ARG A 28 -8.48 -0.66 8.53
C ARG A 28 -8.76 0.82 8.74
N ILE A 29 -9.93 1.24 8.33
CA ILE A 29 -10.50 2.54 8.65
C ILE A 29 -11.89 2.28 9.24
N GLU A 30 -12.19 2.88 10.38
CA GLU A 30 -13.47 2.66 11.06
C GLU A 30 -14.08 3.97 11.51
N ARG A 31 -15.41 4.04 11.48
CA ARG A 31 -16.19 5.17 11.97
C ARG A 31 -16.60 4.93 13.43
N PHE A 32 -16.67 6.00 14.21
CA PHE A 32 -17.23 5.90 15.56
C PHE A 32 -18.77 5.88 15.51
N GLY A 33 -19.36 4.69 15.61
CA GLY A 33 -20.83 4.50 15.54
C GLY A 33 -21.43 5.11 14.26
N ALA A 34 -22.59 5.76 14.40
CA ALA A 34 -23.20 6.54 13.31
C ALA A 34 -22.52 7.91 13.06
N GLY A 35 -21.45 8.22 13.81
CA GLY A 35 -20.85 9.54 13.89
C GLY A 35 -20.13 10.04 12.64
N ASP A 36 -19.61 11.26 12.76
CA ASP A 36 -18.98 12.07 11.72
C ASP A 36 -17.44 12.02 11.80
N THR A 37 -16.87 11.03 12.49
CA THR A 37 -15.42 10.84 12.56
C THR A 37 -15.03 9.40 12.21
N ALA A 38 -13.83 9.26 11.64
CA ALA A 38 -13.20 7.98 11.35
C ALA A 38 -11.74 7.97 11.80
N ARG A 39 -11.17 6.79 12.03
CA ARG A 39 -9.75 6.60 12.33
C ARG A 39 -9.15 5.49 11.50
N PHE A 40 -7.84 5.56 11.29
CA PHE A 40 -7.04 4.45 10.81
C PHE A 40 -6.56 3.57 11.96
N ASP A 41 -6.56 2.27 11.72
CA ASP A 41 -5.83 1.25 12.47
C ASP A 41 -4.97 0.47 11.46
N VAL A 42 -3.65 0.60 11.55
CA VAL A 42 -2.69 0.09 10.57
C VAL A 42 -1.76 -0.91 11.23
N PRO A 43 -2.06 -2.21 11.17
CA PRO A 43 -1.12 -3.23 11.58
C PRO A 43 0.17 -3.14 10.77
N LEU A 44 1.30 -3.31 11.45
CA LEU A 44 2.62 -3.38 10.82
C LEU A 44 3.16 -4.81 10.99
N PRO A 45 2.81 -5.73 10.07
CA PRO A 45 3.30 -7.12 10.14
C PRO A 45 4.82 -7.23 9.88
N ILE A 46 5.46 -6.13 9.45
CA ILE A 46 6.90 -6.00 9.25
C ILE A 46 7.37 -4.86 10.15
N ASP A 47 8.27 -5.17 11.07
CA ASP A 47 8.80 -4.22 12.04
C ASP A 47 9.64 -3.11 11.39
N GLY A 48 9.85 -2.00 12.12
CA GLY A 48 10.77 -0.93 11.70
C GLY A 48 10.21 -0.01 10.62
N ARG A 49 8.89 0.03 10.46
CA ARG A 49 8.18 0.87 9.47
C ARG A 49 7.46 2.06 10.11
N GLU A 50 7.36 2.10 11.42
CA GLU A 50 6.59 3.05 12.23
C GLU A 50 6.95 4.49 11.90
N THR A 51 8.25 4.83 12.01
CA THR A 51 8.76 6.18 11.81
C THR A 51 8.53 6.67 10.38
N ALA A 52 8.81 5.82 9.39
CA ALA A 52 8.61 6.14 7.99
C ALA A 52 7.13 6.30 7.65
N LEU A 53 6.27 5.44 8.20
CA LEU A 53 4.82 5.50 8.01
C LEU A 53 4.24 6.76 8.65
N ALA A 54 4.65 7.09 9.87
CA ALA A 54 4.27 8.33 10.55
C ALA A 54 4.64 9.56 9.72
N ALA A 55 5.86 9.61 9.17
CA ALA A 55 6.30 10.72 8.32
C ALA A 55 5.49 10.83 7.02
N LEU A 56 5.22 9.72 6.32
CA LEU A 56 4.44 9.74 5.08
C LEU A 56 2.95 10.06 5.32
N ALA A 57 2.40 9.68 6.47
CA ALA A 57 1.03 10.05 6.86
C ALA A 57 0.95 11.53 7.26
N ALA A 58 1.94 12.05 8.00
CA ALA A 58 2.01 13.45 8.39
C ALA A 58 2.11 14.38 7.17
N ALA A 59 2.84 13.97 6.13
CA ALA A 59 2.88 14.67 4.84
C ALA A 59 1.51 14.77 4.13
N ARG A 60 0.52 13.97 4.57
CA ARG A 60 -0.87 13.96 4.10
C ARG A 60 -1.83 14.56 5.14
N GLY A 61 -1.29 15.24 6.14
CA GLY A 61 -2.04 15.87 7.22
C GLY A 61 -2.54 14.90 8.29
N VAL A 62 -2.14 13.62 8.29
CA VAL A 62 -2.60 12.61 9.27
C VAL A 62 -1.47 12.19 10.19
N THR A 63 -1.61 12.51 11.48
CA THR A 63 -0.73 11.97 12.51
C THR A 63 -1.11 10.53 12.82
N LEU A 64 -0.13 9.63 12.70
CA LEU A 64 -0.22 8.27 13.20
C LEU A 64 0.67 8.12 14.44
N ALA A 65 0.17 7.47 15.48
CA ALA A 65 0.88 7.15 16.71
C ALA A 65 0.85 5.65 16.99
N PRO A 66 1.77 5.11 17.80
CA PRO A 66 1.73 3.71 18.19
C PRO A 66 0.39 3.31 18.83
N GLY A 67 -0.13 2.15 18.42
CA GLY A 67 -1.31 1.49 18.99
C GLY A 67 -0.97 0.06 19.40
N ALA A 68 -1.99 -0.72 19.77
CA ALA A 68 -1.79 -2.06 20.35
C ALA A 68 -1.09 -3.07 19.41
N SER A 69 -1.21 -2.92 18.08
CA SER A 69 -0.68 -3.85 17.09
C SER A 69 -0.10 -3.18 15.84
N GLY A 70 0.30 -1.91 15.95
CA GLY A 70 0.83 -1.12 14.84
C GLY A 70 0.64 0.37 15.06
N MET A 71 0.20 1.09 14.03
CA MET A 71 0.03 2.55 14.04
C MET A 71 -1.46 2.92 13.94
N ARG A 72 -1.88 3.99 14.60
CA ARG A 72 -3.28 4.45 14.65
C ARG A 72 -3.38 5.97 14.51
N SER A 73 -4.43 6.47 13.86
CA SER A 73 -4.77 7.90 13.91
C SER A 73 -5.76 8.20 15.04
N ALA A 74 -5.85 9.46 15.45
CA ALA A 74 -7.04 9.94 16.16
C ALA A 74 -8.30 9.80 15.27
N PHE A 75 -9.47 9.81 15.90
CA PHE A 75 -10.74 9.98 15.16
C PHE A 75 -10.81 11.40 14.57
N ARG A 76 -11.10 11.50 13.28
CA ARG A 76 -11.12 12.77 12.54
C ARG A 76 -12.24 12.81 11.51
N ARG A 77 -12.76 14.01 11.25
CA ARG A 77 -13.85 14.24 10.29
C ARG A 77 -13.43 14.07 8.83
N ASP A 78 -12.22 14.52 8.50
CA ASP A 78 -11.67 14.46 7.15
C ASP A 78 -11.43 13.04 6.64
N LEU A 79 -11.32 12.05 7.53
CA LEU A 79 -11.23 10.63 7.20
C LEU A 79 -12.56 9.98 6.83
N VAL A 80 -13.71 10.61 7.11
CA VAL A 80 -15.03 10.01 6.89
C VAL A 80 -15.33 9.71 5.41
N PRO A 81 -15.02 10.59 4.43
CA PRO A 81 -15.22 10.28 3.03
C PRO A 81 -14.46 9.01 2.60
N LEU A 82 -13.23 8.86 3.07
CA LEU A 82 -12.43 7.67 2.79
C LEU A 82 -13.03 6.43 3.46
N ALA A 83 -13.47 6.54 4.72
CA ALA A 83 -14.13 5.45 5.43
C ALA A 83 -15.42 4.99 4.72
N ARG A 84 -16.25 5.93 4.23
CA ARG A 84 -17.47 5.62 3.48
C ARG A 84 -17.18 4.92 2.15
N ALA A 85 -16.08 5.26 1.49
CA ALA A 85 -15.70 4.60 0.24
C ALA A 85 -15.19 3.17 0.49
N TRP A 86 -14.43 2.96 1.58
CA TRP A 86 -13.72 1.72 1.88
C TRP A 86 -14.42 0.78 2.85
N CYS A 87 -15.56 1.18 3.41
CA CYS A 87 -16.41 0.34 4.24
C CYS A 87 -17.81 0.23 3.66
N THR A 88 -18.35 -0.98 3.66
CA THR A 88 -19.78 -1.21 3.48
C THR A 88 -20.58 -0.55 4.63
N PRO A 89 -21.91 -0.38 4.49
CA PRO A 89 -22.74 0.18 5.56
C PRO A 89 -22.66 -0.59 6.89
N ASP A 90 -22.41 -1.91 6.85
CA ASP A 90 -22.19 -2.78 8.00
C ASP A 90 -20.73 -2.78 8.52
N GLY A 91 -19.88 -1.90 7.99
CA GLY A 91 -18.52 -1.68 8.49
C GLY A 91 -17.47 -2.66 7.95
N ARG A 92 -17.84 -3.59 7.07
CA ARG A 92 -16.87 -4.48 6.41
C ARG A 92 -16.05 -3.71 5.38
N LYS A 93 -14.78 -4.06 5.29
CA LYS A 93 -13.88 -3.49 4.29
C LYS A 93 -14.35 -3.83 2.88
N GLN A 94 -14.24 -2.88 1.95
CA GLN A 94 -14.51 -3.06 0.53
C GLN A 94 -13.47 -2.31 -0.30
N ILE A 95 -13.34 -2.68 -1.57
CA ILE A 95 -12.58 -1.91 -2.54
C ILE A 95 -13.57 -1.03 -3.31
N PRO A 96 -13.40 0.31 -3.35
CA PRO A 96 -14.27 1.18 -4.14
C PRO A 96 -14.28 0.75 -5.62
N PRO A 97 -15.44 0.75 -6.31
CA PRO A 97 -15.54 0.30 -7.70
C PRO A 97 -14.55 0.98 -8.65
N ASP A 98 -14.34 2.28 -8.48
CA ASP A 98 -13.46 3.10 -9.33
C ASP A 98 -12.02 3.18 -8.82
N PHE A 99 -11.66 2.40 -7.81
CA PHE A 99 -10.33 2.43 -7.23
C PHE A 99 -9.26 2.07 -8.28
N GLN A 100 -8.31 3.01 -8.44
CA GLN A 100 -7.08 2.81 -9.20
C GLN A 100 -5.90 2.78 -8.24
N LEU A 101 -5.04 1.77 -8.41
CA LEU A 101 -3.81 1.64 -7.65
C LEU A 101 -2.73 2.51 -8.31
N ASP A 102 -2.61 3.75 -7.85
CA ASP A 102 -1.56 4.67 -8.29
C ASP A 102 -0.26 4.48 -7.49
N GLY A 103 0.80 5.20 -7.88
CA GLY A 103 2.10 5.12 -7.21
C GLY A 103 2.07 5.55 -5.75
N ALA A 104 1.23 6.52 -5.38
CA ALA A 104 1.14 7.04 -4.01
C ALA A 104 0.47 6.01 -3.07
N ALA A 105 -0.64 5.41 -3.49
CA ALA A 105 -1.29 4.33 -2.77
C ALA A 105 -0.39 3.08 -2.72
N LEU A 106 0.23 2.69 -3.85
CA LEU A 106 1.12 1.54 -3.88
C LEU A 106 2.34 1.70 -2.97
N ARG A 107 2.90 2.92 -2.88
CA ARG A 107 4.00 3.23 -1.96
C ARG A 107 3.59 3.03 -0.50
N LEU A 108 2.40 3.46 -0.11
CA LEU A 108 1.91 3.27 1.27
C LEU A 108 1.58 1.81 1.56
N TRP A 109 1.04 1.07 0.59
CA TRP A 109 0.84 -0.37 0.73
C TRP A 109 2.17 -1.12 0.90
N ALA A 110 3.16 -0.82 0.04
CA ALA A 110 4.49 -1.41 0.09
C ALA A 110 5.23 -1.09 1.39
N LEU A 111 5.02 0.10 1.96
CA LEU A 111 5.61 0.48 3.25
C LEU A 111 4.97 -0.24 4.42
N ALA A 112 3.64 -0.25 4.49
CA ALA A 112 2.93 -0.82 5.64
C ALA A 112 2.94 -2.35 5.64
N ALA A 113 2.94 -2.97 4.45
CA ALA A 113 2.67 -4.39 4.32
C ALA A 113 3.47 -5.05 3.17
N GLY A 114 4.62 -4.48 2.79
CA GLY A 114 5.49 -5.04 1.76
C GLY A 114 6.79 -5.63 2.31
N THR A 115 7.27 -6.69 1.67
CA THR A 115 8.54 -7.33 2.03
C THR A 115 9.14 -8.06 0.82
N PRO A 116 10.47 -8.10 0.64
CA PRO A 116 11.10 -8.99 -0.33
C PRO A 116 10.79 -10.45 -0.02
N ASP A 117 10.62 -11.27 -1.06
CA ASP A 117 10.54 -12.73 -0.88
C ASP A 117 11.93 -13.37 -0.86
N LEU A 118 12.01 -14.65 -0.48
CA LEU A 118 13.26 -15.41 -0.45
C LEU A 118 13.78 -15.83 -1.85
N ARG A 119 13.07 -15.45 -2.93
CA ARG A 119 13.32 -15.88 -4.33
C ARG A 119 13.52 -14.69 -5.29
N GLY A 120 13.82 -13.50 -4.76
CA GLY A 120 14.09 -12.29 -5.56
C GLY A 120 12.86 -11.60 -6.14
N GLY A 121 11.66 -11.88 -5.62
CA GLY A 121 10.43 -11.15 -5.84
C GLY A 121 10.10 -10.19 -4.68
N TYR A 122 8.93 -9.57 -4.76
CA TYR A 122 8.41 -8.68 -3.73
C TYR A 122 6.96 -9.09 -3.40
N LEU A 123 6.65 -9.10 -2.11
CA LEU A 123 5.34 -9.44 -1.58
C LEU A 123 4.62 -8.16 -1.15
N LEU A 124 3.32 -8.08 -1.45
CA LEU A 124 2.38 -7.14 -0.88
C LEU A 124 1.35 -7.94 -0.10
N LEU A 125 1.40 -7.87 1.23
CA LEU A 125 0.49 -8.62 2.09
C LEU A 125 -0.93 -8.09 1.95
N LEU A 126 -1.86 -9.03 1.86
CA LEU A 126 -3.29 -8.81 1.80
C LEU A 126 -3.89 -8.92 3.21
N ASP A 127 -5.14 -8.49 3.34
CA ASP A 127 -5.88 -8.57 4.59
C ASP A 127 -6.45 -9.99 4.80
N PRO A 128 -5.95 -10.79 5.77
CA PRO A 128 -6.46 -12.14 6.01
C PRO A 128 -7.92 -12.17 6.46
N LEU A 129 -8.45 -11.06 7.01
CA LEU A 129 -9.82 -10.95 7.49
C LEU A 129 -10.78 -10.41 6.43
N ALA A 130 -10.29 -9.99 5.26
CA ALA A 130 -11.10 -9.43 4.18
C ALA A 130 -10.80 -10.10 2.83
N SER A 131 -10.88 -11.44 2.79
CA SER A 131 -10.50 -12.24 1.62
C SER A 131 -11.26 -11.92 0.33
N TRP A 132 -12.48 -11.37 0.44
CA TRP A 132 -13.27 -10.89 -0.69
C TRP A 132 -12.64 -9.67 -1.40
N THR A 133 -11.73 -8.94 -0.76
CA THR A 133 -11.00 -7.82 -1.36
C THR A 133 -9.83 -8.26 -2.25
N HIS A 134 -9.39 -9.52 -2.13
CA HIS A 134 -8.20 -10.01 -2.83
C HIS A 134 -8.34 -9.97 -4.35
N GLY A 135 -9.48 -10.43 -4.88
CA GLY A 135 -9.77 -10.40 -6.32
C GLY A 135 -9.75 -8.97 -6.90
N PRO A 136 -10.52 -8.02 -6.32
CA PRO A 136 -10.47 -6.62 -6.70
C PRO A 136 -9.07 -5.99 -6.64
N LEU A 137 -8.26 -6.32 -5.64
CA LEU A 137 -6.87 -5.84 -5.53
C LEU A 137 -5.95 -6.43 -6.60
N ILE A 138 -6.12 -7.71 -6.97
CA ILE A 138 -5.42 -8.32 -8.11
C ILE A 138 -5.76 -7.59 -9.40
N ALA A 139 -7.04 -7.27 -9.61
CA ALA A 139 -7.49 -6.54 -10.78
C ALA A 139 -6.90 -5.11 -10.80
N ALA A 140 -6.89 -4.41 -9.68
CA ALA A 140 -6.29 -3.08 -9.56
C ALA A 140 -4.78 -3.09 -9.83
N ALA A 141 -4.04 -4.05 -9.26
CA ALA A 141 -2.60 -4.22 -9.54
C ALA A 141 -2.33 -4.56 -11.01
N THR A 142 -3.17 -5.41 -11.61
CA THR A 142 -3.06 -5.76 -13.03
C THR A 142 -3.27 -4.53 -13.93
N ARG A 143 -4.29 -3.69 -13.65
CA ARG A 143 -4.51 -2.42 -14.35
C ARG A 143 -3.35 -1.44 -14.19
N ALA A 144 -2.66 -1.46 -13.05
CA ALA A 144 -1.45 -0.66 -12.83
C ALA A 144 -0.19 -1.19 -13.56
N GLY A 145 -0.31 -2.28 -14.34
CA GLY A 145 0.80 -2.91 -15.04
C GLY A 145 1.61 -3.88 -14.18
N LEU A 146 1.06 -4.32 -13.06
CA LEU A 146 1.69 -5.20 -12.07
C LEU A 146 0.88 -6.50 -11.88
N PRO A 147 0.70 -7.35 -12.91
CA PRO A 147 -0.06 -8.59 -12.77
C PRO A 147 0.66 -9.51 -11.75
N PRO A 148 0.04 -9.77 -10.57
CA PRO A 148 0.67 -10.52 -9.50
C PRO A 148 0.24 -12.00 -9.51
N ALA A 149 1.04 -12.86 -8.87
CA ALA A 149 0.56 -14.16 -8.41
C ALA A 149 -0.03 -14.01 -7.01
N ARG A 150 -1.18 -14.62 -6.73
CA ARG A 150 -1.71 -14.69 -5.36
C ARG A 150 -1.07 -15.86 -4.62
N LEU A 151 -0.61 -15.62 -3.39
CA LEU A 151 -0.05 -16.62 -2.51
C LEU A 151 -0.95 -16.88 -1.31
N ALA A 152 -1.00 -18.14 -0.85
CA ALA A 152 -1.50 -18.48 0.47
C ALA A 152 -0.45 -18.19 1.55
N PRO A 153 -0.83 -18.13 2.85
CA PRO A 153 0.12 -18.01 3.95
C PRO A 153 1.21 -19.10 3.91
N GLY A 154 2.45 -18.74 4.22
CA GLY A 154 3.61 -19.64 4.25
C GLY A 154 4.29 -19.86 2.89
N GLU A 155 3.59 -19.66 1.77
CA GLU A 155 4.21 -19.74 0.46
C GLU A 155 5.25 -18.62 0.29
N HIS A 156 6.43 -18.98 -0.21
CA HIS A 156 7.52 -18.02 -0.47
C HIS A 156 7.97 -17.21 0.76
N GLY A 157 7.72 -17.71 1.97
CA GLY A 157 8.02 -17.01 3.22
C GLY A 157 7.02 -15.90 3.56
N ALA A 158 5.85 -15.86 2.91
CA ALA A 158 4.83 -14.88 3.21
C ALA A 158 4.23 -15.13 4.62
N PRO A 159 4.23 -14.13 5.54
CA PRO A 159 3.61 -14.26 6.86
C PRO A 159 2.07 -14.35 6.81
N GLY A 160 1.45 -14.15 5.65
CA GLY A 160 0.01 -14.16 5.43
C GLY A 160 -0.33 -14.24 3.94
N PRO A 161 -1.62 -14.12 3.56
CA PRO A 161 -1.99 -14.06 2.15
C PRO A 161 -1.33 -12.85 1.48
N ALA A 162 -0.82 -13.02 0.26
CA ALA A 162 -0.03 -11.97 -0.39
C ALA A 162 -0.20 -11.93 -1.90
N LEU A 163 0.14 -10.80 -2.50
CA LEU A 163 0.43 -10.65 -3.92
C LEU A 163 1.93 -10.70 -4.13
N ARG A 164 2.38 -11.62 -4.98
CA ARG A 164 3.78 -11.77 -5.36
C ARG A 164 4.03 -11.13 -6.71
N LEU A 165 4.94 -10.16 -6.73
CA LEU A 165 5.48 -9.52 -7.92
C LEU A 165 6.89 -10.07 -8.16
N HIS A 166 7.12 -10.65 -9.34
CA HIS A 166 8.40 -11.28 -9.65
C HIS A 166 8.78 -11.14 -11.13
N GLY A 167 10.07 -11.24 -11.43
CA GLY A 167 10.60 -11.08 -12.77
C GLY A 167 10.88 -9.62 -13.13
N ALA A 168 11.86 -9.44 -14.02
CA ALA A 168 12.51 -8.16 -14.29
C ALA A 168 11.53 -7.00 -14.59
N ARG A 169 10.63 -7.20 -15.56
CA ARG A 169 9.68 -6.15 -16.00
C ARG A 169 8.74 -5.68 -14.88
N ARG A 170 8.22 -6.62 -14.08
CA ARG A 170 7.28 -6.29 -12.98
C ARG A 170 8.00 -5.60 -11.83
N LEU A 171 9.21 -6.04 -11.48
CA LEU A 171 10.01 -5.39 -10.44
C LEU A 171 10.47 -3.99 -10.88
N ALA A 172 10.87 -3.81 -12.13
CA ALA A 172 11.21 -2.50 -12.69
C ALA A 172 10.00 -1.54 -12.60
N ARG A 173 8.82 -1.99 -13.03
CA ARG A 173 7.57 -1.20 -12.93
C ARG A 173 7.20 -0.90 -11.48
N LEU A 174 7.37 -1.86 -10.58
CA LEU A 174 7.09 -1.67 -9.15
C LEU A 174 8.00 -0.58 -8.59
N VAL A 175 9.31 -0.64 -8.86
CA VAL A 175 10.30 0.36 -8.42
C VAL A 175 9.98 1.75 -8.99
N GLU A 176 9.59 1.83 -10.25
CA GLU A 176 9.16 3.08 -10.90
C GLU A 176 7.95 3.68 -10.16
N LEU A 177 6.91 2.89 -9.91
CA LEU A 177 5.66 3.36 -9.29
C LEU A 177 5.83 3.73 -7.81
N VAL A 178 6.57 2.94 -7.04
CA VAL A 178 6.74 3.19 -5.60
C VAL A 178 7.79 4.26 -5.32
N GLY A 179 8.73 4.48 -6.23
CA GLY A 179 9.83 5.43 -6.05
C GLY A 179 10.89 4.99 -5.04
N PRO A 180 11.81 5.90 -4.64
CA PRO A 180 12.93 5.57 -3.77
C PRO A 180 12.48 5.17 -2.36
N ALA A 181 13.26 4.34 -1.68
CA ALA A 181 12.94 3.91 -0.30
C ALA A 181 12.67 5.12 0.60
N PRO A 182 11.57 5.11 1.40
CA PRO A 182 11.34 6.17 2.39
C PRO A 182 12.53 6.29 3.34
N ARG A 183 12.81 7.52 3.78
CA ARG A 183 13.79 7.75 4.85
C ARG A 183 13.38 6.92 6.08
N MET A 184 14.36 6.41 6.82
CA MET A 184 14.16 5.59 8.01
C MET A 184 13.57 4.19 7.77
N THR A 185 13.56 3.72 6.51
CA THR A 185 13.38 2.29 6.22
C THR A 185 14.72 1.65 5.91
N ASN A 186 14.88 0.37 6.27
CA ASN A 186 15.97 -0.43 5.75
C ASN A 186 15.80 -0.57 4.23
N PRO A 187 16.75 -0.08 3.41
CA PRO A 187 16.62 -0.13 1.98
C PRO A 187 16.48 -1.55 1.42
N ALA A 188 16.95 -2.58 2.13
CA ALA A 188 16.85 -3.99 1.72
C ALA A 188 15.40 -4.48 1.69
N ASP A 189 14.52 -3.88 2.50
CA ASP A 189 13.12 -4.28 2.63
C ASP A 189 12.20 -3.52 1.67
N TRP A 190 12.77 -2.68 0.80
CA TRP A 190 12.05 -1.91 -0.22
C TRP A 190 12.14 -2.59 -1.60
N PRO A 191 11.18 -2.38 -2.52
CA PRO A 191 11.29 -2.91 -3.87
C PRO A 191 12.59 -2.51 -4.54
N ARG A 192 13.26 -3.51 -5.11
CA ARG A 192 14.52 -3.36 -5.83
C ARG A 192 14.46 -4.18 -7.12
N TYR A 193 15.12 -3.66 -8.14
CA TYR A 193 15.36 -4.38 -9.37
C TYR A 193 16.84 -4.25 -9.72
N ARG A 194 17.55 -5.38 -9.76
CA ARG A 194 18.92 -5.46 -10.28
C ARG A 194 18.86 -5.82 -11.76
N GLY A 195 18.35 -4.92 -12.58
CA GLY A 195 18.55 -5.01 -14.03
C GLY A 195 19.98 -4.71 -14.38
N ARG A 196 20.52 -5.38 -15.41
CA ARG A 196 21.71 -4.85 -16.09
C ARG A 196 21.30 -3.49 -16.68
N PRO A 197 22.08 -2.40 -16.51
CA PRO A 197 21.78 -1.15 -17.19
C PRO A 197 21.66 -1.45 -18.69
N ALA A 198 20.65 -0.89 -19.34
CA ALA A 198 20.56 -0.96 -20.79
C ALA A 198 21.87 -0.40 -21.36
N ALA A 199 22.56 -1.20 -22.16
CA ALA A 199 23.74 -0.79 -22.89
C ALA A 199 23.37 0.24 -23.96
#